data_AF-A0A653H580-F1
#
_entry.id   AF-A0A653H580-F1
#
_cell.length_a   1.000
_cell.length_b   1.000
_cell.length_c   1.000
_cell.angle_alpha   90.00
_cell.angle_beta   90.00
_cell.angle_gamma   90.00
#
_symmetry.space_group_name_H-M   'P 1'
#
loop_
_entity.id
_entity.type
_entity.pdbx_description
1 polymer ?
#
loop_
_entity_poly.entity_id
_entity_poly.type
_entity_poly.pdbx_seq_one_letter_code
_entity_poly.pdbx_strand_id
1 'polypeptide(L)'
;METIKSKKKNINKNSVVSKAKLTDIIRNPKYTENYIGHTIQANEKNFKVVQDNKDIESKKKNHDNEIDFQLKNLIEHLYSIKFKLEKEKKKEKEKEKEKEKKVTPLSNRKCLLKEKENGTNGQKKSVNIKSNTLEQKCKEGDKLAETAIPNLIKTIEIYKNRVIEEERRKRLLVQKYEKMLRSVKKKHMQEINEIKNNILMDVDFIIQKYRNISMELLEISKEKEKEKVDEKKKISEICIMACKRFEEDVKKKAMESIREHESEMLSSLYAIKREKEDIEKKYIELKNKKEKSSCNEKRQAYLFEQQMKKKQVLSEDHTNNIPLEKDQRNHIIKSIYTKVDSQIKTYEENIVKVFHDILVKNNISLGIDELSQQIKDIMIKQCGS
;
A
#
# COMPACT_ATOMS: atom_id res chain seq x y z
N MET A 1 -13.42 29.51 -50.07
CA MET A 1 -12.81 30.40 -49.05
C MET A 1 -13.75 30.33 -47.85
N GLU A 2 -13.39 29.90 -46.65
CA GLU A 2 -12.11 29.79 -45.97
C GLU A 2 -12.05 28.50 -45.12
N THR A 3 -10.84 27.98 -44.98
CA THR A 3 -10.49 26.78 -44.22
C THR A 3 -10.09 27.16 -42.79
N ILE A 4 -10.84 26.71 -41.78
CA ILE A 4 -10.40 26.81 -40.38
C ILE A 4 -9.57 25.57 -40.03
N LYS A 5 -8.25 25.79 -40.01
CA LYS A 5 -7.22 24.83 -39.61
C LYS A 5 -7.35 24.46 -38.13
N SER A 6 -7.65 23.20 -37.86
CA SER A 6 -7.54 22.61 -36.52
C SER A 6 -6.07 22.38 -36.16
N LYS A 7 -5.60 23.10 -35.12
CA LYS A 7 -4.27 22.90 -34.54
C LYS A 7 -4.19 21.54 -33.85
N LYS A 8 -3.45 20.59 -34.44
CA LYS A 8 -2.95 19.38 -33.77
C LYS A 8 -2.04 19.78 -32.61
N LYS A 9 -2.40 19.40 -31.38
CA LYS A 9 -1.47 19.37 -30.24
C LYS A 9 -0.57 18.14 -30.39
N ASN A 10 0.73 18.39 -30.51
CA ASN A 10 1.79 17.38 -30.40
C ASN A 10 1.77 16.78 -29.00
N ILE A 11 1.37 15.51 -28.89
CA ILE A 11 1.65 14.69 -27.71
C ILE A 11 2.99 14.02 -27.95
N ASN A 12 3.96 14.37 -27.12
CA ASN A 12 5.31 13.86 -27.07
C ASN A 12 5.29 12.33 -26.87
N LYS A 13 5.53 11.57 -27.94
CA LYS A 13 5.72 10.11 -27.90
C LYS A 13 7.17 9.81 -27.53
N ASN A 14 7.50 9.92 -26.26
CA ASN A 14 8.68 9.30 -25.68
C ASN A 14 8.26 8.41 -24.51
N SER A 15 7.56 7.31 -24.81
CA SER A 15 7.62 6.13 -23.95
C SER A 15 8.42 5.07 -24.70
N VAL A 16 9.70 4.97 -24.34
CA VAL A 16 10.51 3.80 -24.64
C VAL A 16 9.86 2.65 -23.86
N VAL A 17 8.97 1.92 -24.52
CA VAL A 17 8.37 0.70 -23.96
C VAL A 17 9.48 -0.33 -23.87
N SER A 18 10.06 -0.47 -22.68
CA SER A 18 10.99 -1.54 -22.34
C SER A 18 10.28 -2.88 -22.55
N LYS A 19 10.68 -3.63 -23.59
CA LYS A 19 10.21 -4.98 -23.94
C LYS A 19 10.70 -6.06 -22.95
N ALA A 20 10.87 -5.74 -21.68
CA ALA A 20 11.26 -6.72 -20.68
C ALA A 20 10.01 -7.43 -20.16
N LYS A 21 9.96 -8.76 -20.28
CA LYS A 21 8.88 -9.55 -19.68
C LYS A 21 9.03 -9.49 -18.16
N LEU A 22 7.93 -9.51 -17.42
CA LEU A 22 7.93 -9.46 -15.94
C LEU A 22 8.84 -10.55 -15.32
N THR A 23 8.99 -11.67 -16.03
CA THR A 23 9.86 -12.79 -15.69
C THR A 23 11.35 -12.44 -15.69
N ASP A 24 11.77 -11.47 -16.52
CA ASP A 24 13.17 -11.07 -16.67
C ASP A 24 13.60 -10.09 -15.56
N ILE A 25 12.64 -9.37 -14.98
CA ILE A 25 12.85 -8.41 -13.89
C ILE A 25 13.05 -9.13 -12.55
N ILE A 26 12.31 -10.22 -12.32
CA ILE A 26 12.34 -10.97 -11.05
C ILE A 26 13.60 -11.84 -10.94
N ARG A 27 14.18 -12.26 -12.07
CA ARG A 27 15.33 -13.20 -12.09
C ARG A 27 16.70 -12.52 -12.02
N ASN A 28 16.76 -11.19 -12.08
CA ASN A 28 18.01 -10.44 -12.14
C ASN A 28 18.32 -9.77 -10.78
N PRO A 29 19.37 -10.20 -10.05
CA PRO A 29 19.66 -9.74 -8.69
C PRO A 29 19.90 -8.22 -8.59
N LYS A 30 20.36 -7.57 -9.66
CA LYS A 30 20.52 -6.11 -9.72
C LYS A 30 19.18 -5.34 -9.66
N TYR A 31 18.07 -5.95 -10.09
CA TYR A 31 16.76 -5.32 -10.07
C TYR A 31 16.04 -5.49 -8.73
N THR A 32 16.22 -6.64 -8.07
CA THR A 32 15.74 -6.85 -6.70
C THR A 32 16.49 -5.97 -5.70
N GLU A 33 17.80 -5.81 -5.84
CA GLU A 33 18.58 -4.86 -5.01
C GLU A 33 18.16 -3.40 -5.26
N ASN A 34 17.89 -3.00 -6.51
CA ASN A 34 17.35 -1.67 -6.83
C ASN A 34 15.92 -1.48 -6.29
N TYR A 35 15.09 -2.52 -6.27
CA TYR A 35 13.73 -2.44 -5.74
C TYR A 35 13.73 -2.31 -4.21
N ILE A 36 14.63 -3.03 -3.53
CA ILE A 36 14.87 -2.91 -2.08
C ILE A 36 15.46 -1.53 -1.76
N GLY A 37 16.42 -1.04 -2.56
CA GLY A 37 16.96 0.31 -2.44
C GLY A 37 15.88 1.40 -2.63
N HIS A 38 14.99 1.24 -3.61
CA HIS A 38 13.89 2.18 -3.83
C HIS A 38 12.81 2.13 -2.76
N THR A 39 12.53 0.97 -2.15
CA THR A 39 11.57 0.87 -1.04
C THR A 39 12.13 1.45 0.25
N ILE A 40 13.43 1.27 0.53
CA ILE A 40 14.11 1.93 1.65
C ILE A 40 14.14 3.45 1.45
N GLN A 41 14.47 3.91 0.24
CA GLN A 41 14.47 5.35 -0.09
C GLN A 41 13.05 5.97 -0.12
N ALA A 42 12.02 5.18 -0.43
CA ALA A 42 10.62 5.59 -0.31
C ALA A 42 10.17 5.69 1.16
N ASN A 43 10.67 4.80 2.03
CA ASN A 43 10.40 4.85 3.47
C ASN A 43 11.15 6.01 4.16
N GLU A 44 12.37 6.35 3.73
CA GLU A 44 13.06 7.57 4.17
C GLU A 44 12.35 8.86 3.71
N LYS A 45 11.78 8.85 2.49
CA LYS A 45 10.92 9.95 2.01
C LYS A 45 9.62 10.06 2.79
N ASN A 46 9.01 8.94 3.22
CA ASN A 46 7.83 8.95 4.08
C ASN A 46 8.13 9.49 5.49
N PHE A 47 9.32 9.22 6.04
CA PHE A 47 9.77 9.86 7.29
C PHE A 47 10.01 11.37 7.13
N LYS A 48 10.52 11.83 5.98
CA LYS A 48 10.61 13.27 5.66
C LYS A 48 9.24 13.92 5.47
N VAL A 49 8.26 13.24 4.88
CA VAL A 49 6.87 13.76 4.73
C VAL A 49 6.17 13.95 6.08
N VAL A 50 6.47 13.12 7.09
CA VAL A 50 5.96 13.31 8.46
C VAL A 50 6.63 14.52 9.16
N GLN A 51 7.88 14.82 8.83
CA GLN A 51 8.57 16.04 9.28
C GLN A 51 8.02 17.30 8.55
N ASP A 52 7.80 17.22 7.24
CA ASP A 52 7.27 18.30 6.40
C ASP A 52 5.80 18.63 6.77
N ASN A 53 5.01 17.66 7.22
CA ASN A 53 3.64 17.89 7.68
C ASN A 53 3.59 18.72 8.99
N LYS A 54 4.57 18.58 9.90
CA LYS A 54 4.70 19.46 11.07
C LYS A 54 5.10 20.90 10.67
N ASP A 55 5.90 21.05 9.63
CA ASP A 55 6.27 22.37 9.08
C ASP A 55 5.12 23.04 8.29
N ILE A 56 4.22 22.26 7.69
CA ILE A 56 3.00 22.79 7.06
C ILE A 56 1.99 23.24 8.12
N GLU A 57 1.84 22.50 9.22
CA GLU A 57 0.92 22.84 10.31
C GLU A 57 1.39 24.08 11.10
N SER A 58 2.71 24.27 11.25
CA SER A 58 3.30 25.49 11.82
C SER A 58 3.17 26.70 10.87
N LYS A 59 3.35 26.52 9.56
CA LYS A 59 3.10 27.58 8.55
C LYS A 59 1.63 27.98 8.47
N LYS A 60 0.70 27.04 8.62
CA LYS A 60 -0.75 27.33 8.65
C LYS A 60 -1.12 28.14 9.90
N LYS A 61 -0.62 27.76 11.08
CA LYS A 61 -0.80 28.53 12.32
C LYS A 61 -0.20 29.94 12.22
N ASN A 62 0.95 30.11 11.58
CA ASN A 62 1.53 31.44 11.38
C ASN A 62 0.72 32.30 10.40
N HIS A 63 0.17 31.69 9.34
CA HIS A 63 -0.69 32.41 8.39
C HIS A 63 -2.05 32.78 9.00
N ASP A 64 -2.62 31.94 9.86
CA ASP A 64 -3.85 32.26 10.60
C ASP A 64 -3.59 33.39 11.62
N ASN A 65 -2.43 33.40 12.29
CA ASN A 65 -2.01 34.49 13.17
C ASN A 65 -1.76 35.82 12.42
N GLU A 66 -1.24 35.76 11.19
CA GLU A 66 -1.05 36.92 10.31
C GLU A 66 -2.41 37.49 9.86
N ILE A 67 -3.36 36.62 9.52
CA ILE A 67 -4.74 37.01 9.17
C ILE A 67 -5.43 37.64 10.39
N ASP A 68 -5.28 37.05 11.58
CA ASP A 68 -5.83 37.61 12.83
C ASP A 68 -5.20 38.97 13.17
N PHE A 69 -3.90 39.15 12.93
CA PHE A 69 -3.23 40.44 13.11
C PHE A 69 -3.75 41.48 12.11
N GLN A 70 -3.93 41.11 10.85
CA GLN A 70 -4.51 41.98 9.81
C GLN A 70 -5.97 42.33 10.12
N LEU A 71 -6.76 41.37 10.61
CA LEU A 71 -8.14 41.59 11.02
C LEU A 71 -8.22 42.52 12.23
N LYS A 72 -7.33 42.35 13.21
CA LYS A 72 -7.23 43.22 14.39
C LYS A 72 -6.85 44.65 14.00
N ASN A 73 -5.89 44.83 13.10
CA ASN A 73 -5.54 46.15 12.54
C ASN A 73 -6.69 46.78 11.77
N LEU A 74 -7.44 45.98 10.98
CA LEU A 74 -8.62 46.48 10.27
C LEU A 74 -9.71 46.94 11.24
N ILE A 75 -9.96 46.16 12.30
CA ILE A 75 -10.92 46.51 13.36
C ILE A 75 -10.50 47.82 14.04
N GLU A 76 -9.23 47.98 14.41
CA GLU A 76 -8.71 49.20 15.05
C GLU A 76 -8.81 50.42 14.12
N HIS A 77 -8.53 50.24 12.83
CA HIS A 77 -8.68 51.29 11.82
C HIS A 77 -10.16 51.68 11.63
N LEU A 78 -11.08 50.71 11.62
CA LEU A 78 -12.52 50.97 11.55
C LEU A 78 -13.04 51.69 12.79
N TYR A 79 -12.57 51.35 13.99
CA TYR A 79 -12.90 52.10 15.21
C TYR A 79 -12.37 53.53 15.17
N SER A 80 -11.15 53.73 14.67
CA SER A 80 -10.56 55.06 14.48
C SER A 80 -11.36 55.91 13.48
N ILE A 81 -11.82 55.32 12.37
CA ILE A 81 -12.68 55.99 11.38
C ILE A 81 -14.04 56.32 12.00
N LYS A 82 -14.67 55.36 12.70
CA LYS A 82 -15.95 55.58 13.39
C LYS A 82 -15.85 56.76 14.37
N PHE A 83 -14.77 56.83 15.14
CA PHE A 83 -14.53 57.93 16.07
C PHE A 83 -14.31 59.28 15.37
N LYS A 84 -13.58 59.30 14.24
CA LYS A 84 -13.41 60.51 13.41
C LYS A 84 -14.74 60.98 12.82
N LEU A 85 -15.54 60.08 12.25
CA LEU A 85 -16.87 60.39 11.71
C LEU A 85 -17.83 60.87 12.80
N GLU A 86 -17.74 60.33 14.01
CA GLU A 86 -18.58 60.76 15.13
C GLU A 86 -18.16 62.15 15.64
N LYS A 87 -16.86 62.47 15.62
CA LYS A 87 -16.37 63.84 15.87
C LYS A 87 -16.80 64.81 14.76
N GLU A 88 -16.76 64.41 13.50
CA GLU A 88 -17.22 65.23 12.38
C GLU A 88 -18.74 65.50 12.44
N LYS A 89 -19.55 64.46 12.72
CA LYS A 89 -21.00 64.63 12.94
C LYS A 89 -21.32 65.54 14.13
N LYS A 90 -20.53 65.51 15.21
CA LYS A 90 -20.70 66.45 16.34
C LYS A 90 -20.37 67.89 15.92
N LYS A 91 -19.27 68.11 15.18
CA LYS A 91 -18.91 69.43 14.64
C LYS A 91 -19.93 69.94 13.62
N GLU A 92 -20.51 69.05 12.82
CA GLU A 92 -21.55 69.40 11.84
C GLU A 92 -22.85 69.79 12.54
N LYS A 93 -23.27 69.05 13.57
CA LYS A 93 -24.41 69.43 14.44
C LYS A 93 -24.17 70.72 15.21
N GLU A 94 -22.95 71.01 15.64
CA GLU A 94 -22.61 72.30 16.27
C GLU A 94 -22.70 73.45 15.25
N LYS A 95 -22.21 73.26 14.02
CA LYS A 95 -22.35 74.23 12.92
C LYS A 95 -23.81 74.42 12.48
N GLU A 96 -24.64 73.38 12.55
CA GLU A 96 -26.08 73.44 12.27
C GLU A 96 -26.82 74.21 13.37
N LYS A 97 -26.48 73.96 14.66
CA LYS A 97 -27.00 74.73 15.80
C LYS A 97 -26.54 76.20 15.81
N GLU A 98 -25.35 76.50 15.28
CA GLU A 98 -24.87 77.88 15.11
C GLU A 98 -25.57 78.61 13.95
N LYS A 99 -26.05 77.87 12.94
CA LYS A 99 -26.90 78.38 11.86
C LYS A 99 -28.36 78.53 12.30
N GLU A 100 -28.90 77.62 13.10
CA GLU A 100 -30.25 77.73 13.69
C GLU A 100 -30.35 78.83 14.75
N LYS A 101 -29.31 79.05 15.58
CA LYS A 101 -29.28 80.20 16.51
C LYS A 101 -29.21 81.56 15.82
N LYS A 102 -28.93 81.62 14.51
CA LYS A 102 -28.98 82.84 13.69
C LYS A 102 -30.31 83.01 12.93
N VAL A 103 -31.25 82.07 13.04
CA VAL A 103 -32.54 82.11 12.33
C VAL A 103 -33.63 81.62 13.28
N THR A 104 -34.11 82.46 14.23
CA THR A 104 -35.45 83.09 14.23
C THR A 104 -35.73 83.70 15.63
N PRO A 105 -36.79 84.53 15.85
CA PRO A 105 -37.44 85.52 14.97
C PRO A 105 -37.53 86.90 15.65
N LEU A 106 -37.28 88.01 14.96
CA LEU A 106 -37.72 89.32 15.46
C LEU A 106 -38.23 90.23 14.35
N SER A 107 -39.56 90.28 14.32
CA SER A 107 -40.39 91.36 13.84
C SER A 107 -39.95 92.71 14.47
N ASN A 108 -40.04 93.77 13.66
CA ASN A 108 -40.06 95.18 14.05
C ASN A 108 -38.86 95.76 14.81
N ARG A 109 -37.93 96.41 14.09
CA ARG A 109 -37.59 97.84 14.28
C ARG A 109 -36.44 98.29 13.36
N LYS A 110 -36.68 99.42 12.70
CA LYS A 110 -35.75 100.49 12.30
C LYS A 110 -34.33 100.06 11.89
N CYS A 111 -34.09 100.11 10.58
CA CYS A 111 -32.77 100.22 9.98
C CYS A 111 -31.95 101.34 10.62
N LEU A 112 -30.78 100.99 11.15
CA LEU A 112 -29.66 101.91 11.32
C LEU A 112 -28.52 101.39 10.44
N LEU A 113 -28.10 102.24 9.52
CA LEU A 113 -27.04 102.06 8.52
C LEU A 113 -25.65 101.94 9.17
N LYS A 114 -24.89 100.90 8.76
CA LYS A 114 -23.42 100.80 8.60
C LYS A 114 -23.22 99.57 7.68
N GLU A 115 -22.36 99.49 6.67
CA GLU A 115 -21.20 100.26 6.21
C GLU A 115 -20.83 99.77 4.78
N LYS A 116 -20.12 100.63 4.02
CA LYS A 116 -19.10 100.35 2.98
C LYS A 116 -19.57 99.75 1.65
N GLU A 117 -19.56 100.54 0.58
CA GLU A 117 -18.41 100.88 -0.29
C GLU A 117 -17.99 99.72 -1.20
N ASN A 118 -18.31 99.90 -2.49
CA ASN A 118 -17.71 99.41 -3.74
C ASN A 118 -18.79 99.63 -4.82
N GLY A 119 -18.78 100.68 -5.64
CA GLY A 119 -17.69 101.11 -6.48
C GLY A 119 -17.87 100.46 -7.86
N THR A 120 -18.71 101.05 -8.73
CA THR A 120 -18.47 101.28 -10.18
C THR A 120 -19.78 101.51 -10.97
N ASN A 121 -19.91 102.77 -11.42
CA ASN A 121 -20.36 103.23 -12.74
C ASN A 121 -21.73 102.80 -13.30
N GLY A 122 -22.63 103.79 -13.37
CA GLY A 122 -23.86 103.70 -14.17
C GLY A 122 -24.77 104.93 -14.07
N GLN A 123 -24.30 106.07 -14.60
CA GLN A 123 -25.07 107.25 -15.07
C GLN A 123 -26.42 107.58 -14.40
N LYS A 124 -26.38 108.40 -13.34
CA LYS A 124 -27.53 109.21 -12.93
C LYS A 124 -27.54 110.53 -13.71
N LYS A 125 -28.48 110.68 -14.66
CA LYS A 125 -28.85 111.99 -15.20
C LYS A 125 -29.57 112.78 -14.11
N SER A 126 -28.84 113.64 -13.41
CA SER A 126 -29.41 114.69 -12.58
C SER A 126 -30.03 115.75 -13.50
N VAL A 127 -31.36 115.77 -13.59
CA VAL A 127 -32.07 116.93 -14.14
C VAL A 127 -31.97 118.02 -13.09
N ASN A 128 -31.11 118.98 -13.39
CA ASN A 128 -30.96 120.25 -12.71
C ASN A 128 -32.25 121.07 -12.92
N ILE A 129 -33.18 121.00 -11.97
CA ILE A 129 -34.35 121.90 -11.96
C ILE A 129 -33.83 123.24 -11.44
N LYS A 130 -33.44 124.11 -12.37
CA LYS A 130 -33.27 125.55 -12.11
C LYS A 130 -34.64 126.11 -11.74
N SER A 131 -34.86 126.31 -10.45
CA SER A 131 -35.86 127.21 -9.91
C SER A 131 -35.45 128.64 -10.24
N ASN A 132 -35.86 129.15 -11.41
CA ASN A 132 -35.77 130.57 -11.72
C ASN A 132 -37.05 131.01 -12.42
N THR A 133 -37.78 131.85 -11.69
CA THR A 133 -38.43 133.06 -12.20
C THR A 133 -39.54 132.87 -13.23
N LEU A 134 -40.77 132.80 -12.72
CA LEU A 134 -41.94 133.38 -13.38
C LEU A 134 -42.94 133.83 -12.30
N GLU A 135 -42.49 134.72 -11.42
CA GLU A 135 -43.37 135.78 -10.93
C GLU A 135 -43.56 136.76 -12.10
N GLN A 136 -44.63 136.59 -12.85
CA GLN A 136 -45.12 137.67 -13.70
C GLN A 136 -46.64 137.57 -13.88
N LYS A 137 -47.31 138.50 -13.16
CA LYS A 137 -48.62 139.08 -13.43
C LYS A 137 -49.84 138.17 -13.19
N CYS A 138 -50.26 138.13 -11.93
CA CYS A 138 -51.68 138.07 -11.57
C CYS A 138 -52.40 139.36 -12.02
N LYS A 139 -52.76 139.44 -13.31
CA LYS A 139 -53.83 140.30 -13.83
C LYS A 139 -54.40 139.67 -15.10
N GLU A 140 -55.11 138.56 -14.94
CA GLU A 140 -56.13 138.03 -15.85
C GLU A 140 -56.90 136.92 -15.09
N GLY A 141 -57.80 137.37 -14.21
CA GLY A 141 -58.45 136.56 -13.19
C GLY A 141 -59.45 135.52 -13.69
N ASP A 142 -59.88 135.57 -14.95
CA ASP A 142 -61.02 134.75 -15.41
C ASP A 142 -60.69 133.78 -16.56
N LYS A 143 -59.54 133.91 -17.26
CA LYS A 143 -59.16 133.01 -18.38
C LYS A 143 -58.07 131.99 -18.04
N LEU A 144 -57.31 132.20 -16.96
CA LEU A 144 -56.33 131.23 -16.45
C LEU A 144 -57.02 130.07 -15.71
N ALA A 145 -58.16 130.30 -15.07
CA ALA A 145 -58.95 129.25 -14.41
C ALA A 145 -59.59 128.28 -15.42
N GLU A 146 -60.05 128.77 -16.58
CA GLU A 146 -60.65 127.95 -17.65
C GLU A 146 -59.64 127.00 -18.32
N THR A 147 -58.35 127.31 -18.31
CA THR A 147 -57.30 126.46 -18.89
C THR A 147 -56.55 125.62 -17.84
N ALA A 148 -56.52 126.06 -16.58
CA ALA A 148 -55.88 125.32 -15.48
C ALA A 148 -56.62 124.01 -15.12
N ILE A 149 -57.96 124.02 -15.09
CA ILE A 149 -58.77 122.83 -14.77
C ILE A 149 -58.60 121.72 -15.84
N PRO A 150 -58.73 122.00 -17.15
CA PRO A 150 -58.43 121.01 -18.20
C PRO A 150 -57.00 120.49 -18.17
N ASN A 151 -56.01 121.35 -17.92
CA ASN A 151 -54.60 120.94 -17.80
C ASN A 151 -54.35 120.02 -16.58
N LEU A 152 -55.03 120.27 -15.46
CA LEU A 152 -54.99 119.41 -14.28
C LEU A 152 -55.64 118.05 -14.56
N ILE A 153 -56.81 118.01 -15.20
CA ILE A 153 -57.48 116.76 -15.60
C ILE A 153 -56.59 115.93 -16.52
N LYS A 154 -55.97 116.56 -17.53
CA LYS A 154 -55.02 115.91 -18.44
C LYS A 154 -53.80 115.36 -17.70
N THR A 155 -53.29 116.10 -16.71
CA THR A 155 -52.16 115.66 -15.89
C THR A 155 -52.53 114.45 -15.01
N ILE A 156 -53.72 114.47 -14.39
CA ILE A 156 -54.26 113.34 -13.61
C ILE A 156 -54.40 112.10 -14.50
N GLU A 157 -54.92 112.25 -15.72
CA GLU A 157 -55.07 111.16 -16.68
C GLU A 157 -53.72 110.56 -17.11
N ILE A 158 -52.70 111.40 -17.35
CA ILE A 158 -51.34 110.94 -17.63
C ILE A 158 -50.77 110.13 -16.45
N TYR A 159 -50.95 110.58 -15.21
CA TYR A 159 -50.49 109.83 -14.03
C TYR A 159 -51.23 108.50 -13.86
N LYS A 160 -52.56 108.48 -14.05
CA LYS A 160 -53.35 107.25 -14.01
C LYS A 160 -52.88 106.25 -15.06
N ASN A 161 -52.65 106.70 -16.29
CA ASN A 161 -52.12 105.86 -17.38
C ASN A 161 -50.70 105.37 -17.10
N ARG A 162 -49.84 106.21 -16.50
CA ARG A 162 -48.49 105.80 -16.09
C ARG A 162 -48.52 104.69 -15.04
N VAL A 163 -49.40 104.78 -14.05
CA VAL A 163 -49.56 103.73 -13.01
C VAL A 163 -50.04 102.42 -13.65
N ILE A 164 -51.04 102.47 -14.54
CA ILE A 164 -51.54 101.29 -15.26
C ILE A 164 -50.44 100.64 -16.11
N GLU A 165 -49.64 101.45 -16.81
CA GLU A 165 -48.51 100.96 -17.62
C GLU A 165 -47.39 100.37 -16.76
N GLU A 166 -47.08 100.95 -15.60
CA GLU A 166 -46.13 100.38 -14.65
C GLU A 166 -46.61 99.03 -14.08
N GLU A 167 -47.90 98.90 -13.75
CA GLU A 167 -48.50 97.63 -13.35
C GLU A 167 -48.51 96.58 -14.48
N ARG A 168 -48.76 97.01 -15.72
CA ARG A 168 -48.67 96.14 -16.90
C ARG A 168 -47.24 95.62 -17.08
N ARG A 169 -46.23 96.48 -16.94
CA ARG A 169 -44.80 96.07 -16.99
C ARG A 169 -44.45 95.11 -15.87
N LYS A 170 -44.91 95.35 -14.64
CA LYS A 170 -44.71 94.42 -13.51
C LYS A 170 -45.33 93.05 -13.79
N ARG A 171 -46.58 93.01 -14.29
CA ARG A 171 -47.25 91.75 -14.66
C ARG A 171 -46.50 90.98 -15.75
N LEU A 172 -46.02 91.66 -16.80
CA LEU A 172 -45.22 91.03 -17.85
C LEU A 172 -43.90 90.46 -17.30
N LEU A 173 -43.25 91.15 -16.38
CA LEU A 173 -42.03 90.69 -15.74
C LEU A 173 -42.28 89.43 -14.89
N VAL A 174 -43.35 89.43 -14.08
CA VAL A 174 -43.76 88.25 -13.30
C VAL A 174 -44.05 87.06 -14.21
N GLN A 175 -44.82 87.26 -15.28
CA GLN A 175 -45.10 86.19 -16.26
C GLN A 175 -43.83 85.64 -16.91
N LYS A 176 -42.83 86.49 -17.20
CA LYS A 176 -41.54 86.05 -17.75
C LYS A 176 -40.79 85.16 -16.76
N TYR A 177 -40.72 85.54 -15.49
CA TYR A 177 -40.07 84.75 -14.45
C TYR A 177 -40.83 83.45 -14.13
N GLU A 178 -42.16 83.46 -14.14
CA GLU A 178 -42.96 82.24 -13.97
C GLU A 178 -42.72 81.24 -15.11
N LYS A 179 -42.68 81.71 -16.36
CA LYS A 179 -42.36 80.86 -17.52
C LYS A 179 -40.96 80.28 -17.40
N MET A 180 -39.98 81.10 -17.02
CA MET A 180 -38.61 80.64 -16.77
C MET A 180 -38.57 79.59 -15.66
N LEU A 181 -39.23 79.82 -14.53
CA LEU A 181 -39.28 78.88 -13.40
C LEU A 181 -39.93 77.55 -13.79
N ARG A 182 -41.03 77.57 -14.54
CA ARG A 182 -41.66 76.36 -15.08
C ARG A 182 -40.72 75.59 -16.02
N SER A 183 -39.97 76.30 -16.87
CA SER A 183 -39.00 75.68 -17.77
C SER A 183 -37.84 75.00 -17.02
N VAL A 184 -37.30 75.65 -15.99
CA VAL A 184 -36.24 75.09 -15.14
C VAL A 184 -36.74 73.88 -14.37
N LYS A 185 -37.94 73.97 -13.76
CA LYS A 185 -38.56 72.83 -13.05
C LYS A 185 -38.76 71.63 -13.98
N LYS A 186 -39.17 71.86 -15.24
CA LYS A 186 -39.33 70.79 -16.23
C LYS A 186 -38.00 70.13 -16.58
N LYS A 187 -36.94 70.92 -16.79
CA LYS A 187 -35.58 70.40 -17.05
C LYS A 187 -35.06 69.58 -15.88
N HIS A 188 -35.15 70.09 -14.64
CA HIS A 188 -34.73 69.33 -13.46
C HIS A 188 -35.50 68.02 -13.31
N MET A 189 -36.81 68.01 -13.60
CA MET A 189 -37.59 66.77 -13.56
C MET A 189 -37.15 65.76 -14.62
N GLN A 190 -36.76 66.24 -15.81
CA GLN A 190 -36.21 65.38 -16.87
C GLN A 190 -34.86 64.80 -16.46
N GLU A 191 -33.95 65.62 -15.93
CA GLU A 191 -32.64 65.20 -15.43
C GLU A 191 -32.78 64.17 -14.29
N ILE A 192 -33.69 64.39 -13.33
CA ILE A 192 -33.99 63.43 -12.26
C ILE A 192 -34.46 62.08 -12.83
N ASN A 193 -35.35 62.10 -13.83
CA ASN A 193 -35.85 60.88 -14.46
C ASN A 193 -34.77 60.15 -15.25
N GLU A 194 -33.88 60.88 -15.91
CA GLU A 194 -32.74 60.31 -16.63
C GLU A 194 -31.76 59.63 -15.67
N ILE A 195 -31.40 60.31 -14.56
CA ILE A 195 -30.56 59.74 -13.51
C ILE A 195 -31.22 58.48 -12.91
N LYS A 196 -32.53 58.54 -12.60
CA LYS A 196 -33.27 57.40 -12.07
C LYS A 196 -33.23 56.20 -13.02
N ASN A 197 -33.44 56.42 -14.32
CA ASN A 197 -33.43 55.34 -15.31
C ASN A 197 -32.05 54.73 -15.49
N ASN A 198 -30.98 55.55 -15.47
CA ASN A 198 -29.61 55.07 -15.53
C ASN A 198 -29.28 54.19 -14.32
N ILE A 199 -29.64 54.63 -13.11
CA ILE A 199 -29.46 53.82 -11.89
C ILE A 199 -30.22 52.50 -11.98
N LEU A 200 -31.46 52.52 -12.50
CA LEU A 200 -32.24 51.30 -12.67
C LEU A 200 -31.55 50.31 -13.62
N MET A 201 -31.05 50.80 -14.77
CA MET A 201 -30.30 49.98 -15.73
C MET A 201 -29.02 49.39 -15.11
N ASP A 202 -28.28 50.19 -14.35
CA ASP A 202 -27.06 49.72 -13.68
C ASP A 202 -27.37 48.63 -12.63
N VAL A 203 -28.44 48.81 -11.85
CA VAL A 203 -28.90 47.82 -10.88
C VAL A 203 -29.35 46.54 -11.58
N ASP A 204 -30.13 46.63 -12.65
CA ASP A 204 -30.57 45.48 -13.43
C ASP A 204 -29.37 44.73 -14.05
N PHE A 205 -28.39 45.46 -14.57
CA PHE A 205 -27.15 44.88 -15.08
C PHE A 205 -26.37 44.13 -13.99
N ILE A 206 -26.24 44.72 -12.79
CA ILE A 206 -25.59 44.08 -11.64
C ILE A 206 -26.35 42.81 -11.24
N ILE A 207 -27.68 42.87 -11.14
CA ILE A 207 -28.54 41.71 -10.82
C ILE A 207 -28.32 40.58 -11.84
N GLN A 208 -28.32 40.90 -13.14
CA GLN A 208 -28.07 39.92 -14.19
C GLN A 208 -26.67 39.30 -14.06
N LYS A 209 -25.63 40.11 -13.78
CA LYS A 209 -24.27 39.61 -13.59
C LYS A 209 -24.16 38.64 -12.42
N TYR A 210 -24.78 38.96 -11.27
CA TYR A 210 -24.78 38.06 -10.11
C TYR A 210 -25.58 36.77 -10.37
N ARG A 211 -26.71 36.85 -11.10
CA ARG A 211 -27.46 35.65 -11.51
C ARG A 211 -26.62 34.73 -12.39
N ASN A 212 -25.91 35.29 -13.38
CA ASN A 212 -25.05 34.52 -14.27
C ASN A 212 -23.91 33.83 -13.49
N ILE A 213 -23.21 34.58 -12.62
CA ILE A 213 -22.16 34.01 -11.77
C ILE A 213 -22.72 32.89 -10.87
N SER A 214 -23.92 33.09 -10.30
CA SER A 214 -24.56 32.08 -9.46
C SER A 214 -24.92 30.80 -10.23
N MET A 215 -25.36 30.94 -11.49
CA MET A 215 -25.64 29.81 -12.37
C MET A 215 -24.38 29.07 -12.78
N GLU A 216 -23.31 29.78 -13.16
CA GLU A 216 -22.00 29.18 -13.47
C GLU A 216 -21.44 28.40 -12.27
N LEU A 217 -21.51 28.98 -11.07
CA LEU A 217 -21.09 28.30 -9.84
C LEU A 217 -21.92 27.04 -9.56
N LEU A 218 -23.23 27.09 -9.80
CA LEU A 218 -24.11 25.92 -9.64
C LEU A 218 -23.76 24.81 -10.64
N GLU A 219 -23.47 25.16 -11.89
CA GLU A 219 -23.03 24.21 -12.91
C GLU A 219 -21.69 23.57 -12.55
N ILE A 220 -20.68 24.37 -12.18
CA ILE A 220 -19.38 23.89 -11.71
C ILE A 220 -19.55 22.96 -10.49
N SER A 221 -20.43 23.32 -9.55
CA SER A 221 -20.69 22.50 -8.37
C SER A 221 -21.32 21.14 -8.73
N LYS A 222 -22.29 21.12 -9.67
CA LYS A 222 -22.91 19.88 -10.14
C LYS A 222 -21.93 19.01 -10.90
N GLU A 223 -21.06 19.60 -11.72
CA GLU A 223 -20.03 18.87 -12.47
C GLU A 223 -19.00 18.25 -11.53
N LYS A 224 -18.49 19.00 -10.56
CA LYS A 224 -17.54 18.47 -9.56
C LYS A 224 -18.14 17.36 -8.71
N GLU A 225 -19.42 17.44 -8.36
CA GLU A 225 -20.06 16.38 -7.59
C GLU A 225 -20.19 15.09 -8.42
N LYS A 226 -20.55 15.21 -9.70
CA LYS A 226 -20.55 14.06 -10.62
C LYS A 226 -19.16 13.46 -10.78
N GLU A 227 -18.14 14.30 -10.98
CA GLU A 227 -16.74 13.88 -11.10
C GLU A 227 -16.28 13.09 -9.87
N LYS A 228 -16.57 13.58 -8.66
CA LYS A 228 -16.27 12.85 -7.41
C LYS A 228 -16.94 11.48 -7.35
N VAL A 229 -18.21 11.39 -7.74
CA VAL A 229 -18.95 10.11 -7.75
C VAL A 229 -18.33 9.15 -8.75
N ASP A 230 -17.99 9.63 -9.95
CA ASP A 230 -17.36 8.83 -11.00
C ASP A 230 -15.94 8.39 -10.64
N GLU A 231 -15.14 9.26 -10.02
CA GLU A 231 -13.82 8.92 -9.49
C GLU A 231 -13.91 7.88 -8.39
N LYS A 232 -14.84 8.04 -7.44
CA LYS A 232 -15.09 7.06 -6.39
C LYS A 232 -15.48 5.70 -6.98
N LYS A 233 -16.33 5.70 -8.02
CA LYS A 233 -16.70 4.49 -8.74
C LYS A 233 -15.50 3.85 -9.44
N LYS A 234 -14.69 4.61 -10.17
CA LYS A 234 -13.46 4.13 -10.82
C LYS A 234 -12.48 3.53 -9.82
N ILE A 235 -12.25 4.20 -8.70
CA ILE A 235 -11.36 3.70 -7.64
C ILE A 235 -11.91 2.37 -7.09
N SER A 236 -13.22 2.31 -6.80
CA SER A 236 -13.86 1.09 -6.35
C SER A 236 -13.74 -0.06 -7.36
N GLU A 237 -13.92 0.21 -8.65
CA GLU A 237 -13.77 -0.77 -9.72
C GLU A 237 -12.32 -1.28 -9.82
N ILE A 238 -11.33 -0.38 -9.75
CA ILE A 238 -9.91 -0.76 -9.74
C ILE A 238 -9.61 -1.65 -8.54
N CYS A 239 -10.09 -1.31 -7.34
CA CYS A 239 -9.92 -2.14 -6.14
C CYS A 239 -10.57 -3.52 -6.31
N ILE A 240 -11.81 -3.60 -6.80
CA ILE A 240 -12.49 -4.88 -7.05
C ILE A 240 -11.72 -5.72 -8.07
N MET A 241 -11.24 -5.12 -9.15
CA MET A 241 -10.43 -5.83 -10.15
C MET A 241 -9.09 -6.31 -9.57
N ALA A 242 -8.43 -5.51 -8.74
CA ALA A 242 -7.18 -5.90 -8.08
C ALA A 242 -7.40 -7.10 -7.15
N CYS A 243 -8.47 -7.10 -6.35
CA CYS A 243 -8.84 -8.22 -5.51
C CYS A 243 -9.13 -9.49 -6.33
N LYS A 244 -9.92 -9.36 -7.41
CA LYS A 244 -10.20 -10.52 -8.30
C LYS A 244 -8.94 -11.10 -8.92
N ARG A 245 -8.03 -10.24 -9.42
CA ARG A 245 -6.75 -10.69 -9.99
C ARG A 245 -5.89 -11.37 -8.93
N PHE A 246 -5.85 -10.83 -7.72
CA PHE A 246 -5.14 -11.45 -6.61
C PHE A 246 -5.73 -12.83 -6.25
N GLU A 247 -7.05 -12.95 -6.18
CA GLU A 247 -7.72 -14.23 -5.95
C GLU A 247 -7.43 -15.25 -7.06
N GLU A 248 -7.44 -14.82 -8.31
CA GLU A 248 -7.10 -15.64 -9.48
C GLU A 248 -5.64 -16.11 -9.42
N ASP A 249 -4.70 -15.22 -9.09
CA ASP A 249 -3.28 -15.53 -8.96
C ASP A 249 -3.02 -16.50 -7.80
N VAL A 250 -3.66 -16.31 -6.65
CA VAL A 250 -3.57 -17.24 -5.51
C VAL A 250 -4.11 -18.62 -5.88
N LYS A 251 -5.28 -18.68 -6.52
CA LYS A 251 -5.86 -19.94 -7.00
C LYS A 251 -4.94 -20.64 -8.00
N LYS A 252 -4.39 -19.89 -8.96
CA LYS A 252 -3.46 -20.41 -9.96
C LYS A 252 -2.20 -20.97 -9.30
N LYS A 253 -1.59 -20.22 -8.37
CA LYS A 253 -0.39 -20.66 -7.66
C LYS A 253 -0.66 -21.89 -6.77
N ALA A 254 -1.82 -21.95 -6.12
CA ALA A 254 -2.23 -23.12 -5.36
C ALA A 254 -2.39 -24.35 -6.27
N MET A 255 -3.04 -24.21 -7.43
CA MET A 255 -3.18 -25.29 -8.41
C MET A 255 -1.83 -25.73 -8.98
N GLU A 256 -0.93 -24.81 -9.28
CA GLU A 256 0.43 -25.12 -9.74
C GLU A 256 1.22 -25.88 -8.65
N SER A 257 1.14 -25.45 -7.39
CA SER A 257 1.80 -26.12 -6.27
C SER A 257 1.26 -27.52 -5.99
N ILE A 258 -0.07 -27.71 -6.05
CA ILE A 258 -0.69 -29.04 -5.92
C ILE A 258 -0.19 -29.96 -7.04
N ARG A 259 -0.17 -29.47 -8.29
CA ARG A 259 0.28 -30.26 -9.43
C ARG A 259 1.76 -30.64 -9.34
N GLU A 260 2.61 -29.73 -8.86
CA GLU A 260 4.03 -29.99 -8.62
C GLU A 260 4.21 -31.08 -7.57
N HIS A 261 3.52 -30.96 -6.43
CA HIS A 261 3.53 -31.98 -5.38
C HIS A 261 2.98 -33.34 -5.86
N GLU A 262 1.88 -33.35 -6.62
CA GLU A 262 1.34 -34.57 -7.23
C GLU A 262 2.37 -35.26 -8.14
N SER A 263 3.11 -34.48 -8.94
CA SER A 263 4.17 -34.99 -9.82
C SER A 263 5.35 -35.55 -9.01
N GLU A 264 5.79 -34.87 -7.95
CA GLU A 264 6.85 -35.35 -7.06
C GLU A 264 6.45 -36.64 -6.32
N MET A 265 5.20 -36.69 -5.85
CA MET A 265 4.64 -37.88 -5.21
C MET A 265 4.57 -39.06 -6.19
N LEU A 266 4.11 -38.83 -7.43
CA LEU A 266 4.11 -39.84 -8.49
C LEU A 266 5.52 -40.35 -8.78
N SER A 267 6.50 -39.47 -8.93
CA SER A 267 7.92 -39.83 -9.13
C SER A 267 8.44 -40.70 -7.98
N SER A 268 8.13 -40.31 -6.74
CA SER A 268 8.51 -41.06 -5.53
C SER A 268 7.84 -42.43 -5.48
N LEU A 269 6.56 -42.54 -5.85
CA LEU A 269 5.86 -43.82 -5.97
C LEU A 269 6.50 -44.73 -7.03
N TYR A 270 6.91 -44.17 -8.18
CA TYR A 270 7.65 -44.94 -9.18
C TYR A 270 9.03 -45.39 -8.67
N ALA A 271 9.72 -44.58 -7.88
CA ALA A 271 10.98 -44.97 -7.24
C ALA A 271 10.76 -46.12 -6.23
N ILE A 272 9.77 -45.99 -5.34
CA ILE A 272 9.40 -47.04 -4.38
C ILE A 272 8.98 -48.32 -5.10
N LYS A 273 8.22 -48.22 -6.20
CA LYS A 273 7.81 -49.39 -6.99
C LYS A 273 9.03 -50.12 -7.57
N ARG A 274 9.99 -49.38 -8.14
CA ARG A 274 11.25 -49.96 -8.64
C ARG A 274 12.07 -50.60 -7.52
N GLU A 275 12.20 -49.93 -6.38
CA GLU A 275 12.91 -50.48 -5.22
C GLU A 275 12.22 -51.75 -4.71
N LYS A 276 10.89 -51.77 -4.65
CA LYS A 276 10.11 -52.97 -4.28
C LYS A 276 10.39 -54.13 -5.26
N GLU A 277 10.35 -53.87 -6.57
CA GLU A 277 10.67 -54.88 -7.59
C GLU A 277 12.10 -55.41 -7.44
N ASP A 278 13.07 -54.54 -7.12
CA ASP A 278 14.46 -54.94 -6.91
C ASP A 278 14.66 -55.73 -5.60
N ILE A 279 13.98 -55.36 -4.51
CA ILE A 279 13.96 -56.12 -3.27
C ILE A 279 13.31 -57.49 -3.50
N GLU A 280 12.22 -57.56 -4.26
CA GLU A 280 11.53 -58.81 -4.58
C GLU A 280 12.43 -59.74 -5.41
N LYS A 281 13.15 -59.22 -6.40
CA LYS A 281 14.19 -59.98 -7.13
C LYS A 281 15.28 -60.51 -6.18
N LYS A 282 15.84 -59.65 -5.31
CA LYS A 282 16.85 -60.07 -4.31
C LYS A 282 16.31 -61.13 -3.35
N TYR A 283 15.04 -61.01 -2.95
CA TYR A 283 14.38 -62.00 -2.09
C TYR A 283 14.27 -63.35 -2.78
N ILE A 284 13.83 -63.39 -4.04
CA ILE A 284 13.77 -64.63 -4.84
C ILE A 284 15.17 -65.23 -5.01
N GLU A 285 16.18 -64.42 -5.33
CA GLU A 285 17.57 -64.89 -5.43
C GLU A 285 18.09 -65.50 -4.12
N LEU A 286 17.85 -64.83 -2.98
CA LEU A 286 18.25 -65.33 -1.67
C LEU A 286 17.50 -66.61 -1.29
N LYS A 287 16.20 -66.69 -1.58
CA LYS A 287 15.40 -67.90 -1.38
C LYS A 287 15.95 -69.07 -2.21
N ASN A 288 16.24 -68.84 -3.48
CA ASN A 288 16.84 -69.84 -4.36
C ASN A 288 18.25 -70.26 -3.90
N LYS A 289 19.08 -69.33 -3.42
CA LYS A 289 20.39 -69.64 -2.83
C LYS A 289 20.24 -70.51 -1.58
N LYS A 290 19.30 -70.17 -0.70
CA LYS A 290 19.01 -70.95 0.52
C LYS A 290 18.47 -72.35 0.20
N GLU A 291 17.62 -72.49 -0.80
CA GLU A 291 17.15 -73.81 -1.25
C GLU A 291 18.28 -74.63 -1.87
N LYS A 292 19.13 -74.02 -2.71
CA LYS A 292 20.33 -74.68 -3.25
C LYS A 292 21.33 -75.08 -2.16
N SER A 293 21.58 -74.22 -1.19
CA SER A 293 22.45 -74.54 -0.05
C SER A 293 21.85 -75.65 0.80
N SER A 294 20.55 -75.59 1.10
CA SER A 294 19.85 -76.67 1.84
C SER A 294 19.85 -78.00 1.06
N CYS A 295 19.67 -77.96 -0.26
CA CYS A 295 19.76 -79.16 -1.10
C CYS A 295 21.18 -79.74 -1.10
N ASN A 296 22.20 -78.89 -1.19
CA ASN A 296 23.60 -79.29 -1.08
C ASN A 296 23.93 -79.84 0.31
N GLU A 297 23.45 -79.21 1.39
CA GLU A 297 23.59 -79.70 2.76
C GLU A 297 22.92 -81.07 2.93
N LYS A 298 21.68 -81.25 2.45
CA LYS A 298 20.99 -82.54 2.47
C LYS A 298 21.75 -83.60 1.67
N ARG A 299 22.31 -83.24 0.52
CA ARG A 299 23.12 -84.14 -0.31
C ARG A 299 24.44 -84.50 0.36
N GLN A 300 25.10 -83.55 1.01
CA GLN A 300 26.31 -83.79 1.80
C GLN A 300 26.01 -84.67 3.01
N ALA A 301 24.93 -84.39 3.74
CA ALA A 301 24.48 -85.22 4.86
C ALA A 301 24.19 -86.67 4.41
N TYR A 302 23.51 -86.85 3.26
CA TYR A 302 23.26 -88.17 2.69
C TYR A 302 24.55 -88.91 2.30
N LEU A 303 25.50 -88.21 1.66
CA LEU A 303 26.80 -88.79 1.32
C LEU A 303 27.60 -89.18 2.57
N PHE A 304 27.54 -88.34 3.61
CA PHE A 304 28.19 -88.60 4.89
C PHE A 304 27.55 -89.80 5.60
N GLU A 305 26.22 -89.89 5.60
CA GLU A 305 25.48 -91.03 6.14
C GLU A 305 25.82 -92.33 5.40
N GLN A 306 25.92 -92.30 4.06
CA GLN A 306 26.39 -93.43 3.26
C GLN A 306 27.82 -93.86 3.62
N GLN A 307 28.73 -92.90 3.81
CA GLN A 307 30.09 -93.20 4.26
C GLN A 307 30.11 -93.81 5.66
N MET A 308 29.29 -93.31 6.58
CA MET A 308 29.16 -93.87 7.92
C MET A 308 28.60 -95.30 7.86
N LYS A 309 27.57 -95.57 7.06
CA LYS A 309 27.05 -96.92 6.83
C LYS A 309 28.12 -97.86 6.25
N LYS A 310 28.89 -97.41 5.25
CA LYS A 310 30.02 -98.20 4.71
C LYS A 310 31.10 -98.47 5.75
N LYS A 311 31.47 -97.48 6.57
CA LYS A 311 32.41 -97.68 7.69
C LYS A 311 31.84 -98.63 8.75
N GLN A 312 30.55 -98.58 9.01
CA GLN A 312 29.88 -99.46 9.96
C GLN A 312 29.86 -100.91 9.45
N VAL A 313 29.57 -101.14 8.17
CA VAL A 313 29.68 -102.47 7.53
C VAL A 313 31.12 -102.99 7.58
N LEU A 314 32.12 -102.16 7.24
CA LEU A 314 33.53 -102.55 7.36
C LEU A 314 33.94 -102.84 8.81
N SER A 315 33.40 -102.09 9.77
CA SER A 315 33.61 -102.33 11.20
C SER A 315 32.97 -103.64 11.64
N GLU A 316 31.73 -103.92 11.24
CA GLU A 316 31.03 -105.19 11.49
C GLU A 316 31.78 -106.37 10.86
N ASP A 317 32.28 -106.24 9.63
CA ASP A 317 33.12 -107.26 8.99
C ASP A 317 34.43 -107.49 9.75
N HIS A 318 35.06 -106.43 10.28
CA HIS A 318 36.21 -106.59 11.18
C HIS A 318 35.81 -107.24 12.50
N THR A 319 34.66 -106.91 13.08
CA THR A 319 34.22 -107.50 14.35
C THR A 319 33.85 -108.98 14.21
N ASN A 320 33.27 -109.36 13.07
CA ASN A 320 32.86 -110.73 12.76
C ASN A 320 34.04 -111.64 12.36
N ASN A 321 35.14 -111.08 11.85
CA ASN A 321 36.35 -111.86 11.51
C ASN A 321 37.31 -112.09 12.69
N ILE A 322 37.22 -111.27 13.76
CA ILE A 322 38.01 -111.43 15.00
C ILE A 322 37.85 -112.82 15.67
N PRO A 323 36.66 -113.43 15.80
CA PRO A 323 36.53 -114.76 16.38
C PRO A 323 37.16 -115.85 15.50
N LEU A 324 37.08 -115.73 14.17
CA LEU A 324 37.65 -116.71 13.23
C LEU A 324 39.19 -116.71 13.26
N GLU A 325 39.82 -115.54 13.34
CA GLU A 325 41.27 -115.41 13.51
C GLU A 325 41.75 -115.92 14.87
N LYS A 326 40.94 -115.71 15.94
CA LYS A 326 41.23 -116.26 17.27
C LYS A 326 41.26 -117.78 17.27
N ASP A 327 40.31 -118.42 16.58
CA ASP A 327 40.25 -119.88 16.48
C ASP A 327 41.41 -120.47 15.66
N GLN A 328 41.82 -119.82 14.57
CA GLN A 328 43.02 -120.24 13.82
C GLN A 328 44.30 -120.12 14.66
N ARG A 329 44.47 -119.03 15.42
CA ARG A 329 45.62 -118.87 16.34
C ARG A 329 45.61 -119.94 17.43
N ASN A 330 44.45 -120.23 18.02
CA ASN A 330 44.33 -121.29 19.02
C ASN A 330 44.67 -122.67 18.45
N HIS A 331 44.28 -122.96 17.20
CA HIS A 331 44.61 -124.22 16.53
C HIS A 331 46.10 -124.36 16.24
N ILE A 332 46.78 -123.26 15.88
CA ILE A 332 48.24 -123.23 15.68
C ILE A 332 48.97 -123.45 17.01
N ILE A 333 48.56 -122.77 18.07
CA ILE A 333 49.16 -122.93 19.41
C ILE A 333 49.02 -124.38 19.89
N LYS A 334 47.84 -124.98 19.74
CA LYS A 334 47.59 -126.38 20.14
C LYS A 334 48.41 -127.39 19.32
N SER A 335 48.66 -127.10 18.04
CA SER A 335 49.56 -127.87 17.18
C SER A 335 51.04 -127.75 17.58
N ILE A 336 51.47 -126.59 18.08
CA ILE A 336 52.85 -126.39 18.54
C ILE A 336 53.07 -127.16 19.84
N TYR A 337 52.15 -127.07 20.81
CA TYR A 337 52.24 -127.82 22.07
C TYR A 337 52.34 -129.34 21.85
N THR A 338 51.53 -129.90 20.94
CA THR A 338 51.57 -131.34 20.61
C THR A 338 52.86 -131.77 19.89
N LYS A 339 53.49 -130.87 19.11
CA LYS A 339 54.81 -131.14 18.51
C LYS A 339 55.94 -131.06 19.54
N VAL A 340 55.87 -130.13 20.49
CA VAL A 340 56.87 -130.01 21.55
C VAL A 340 56.82 -131.22 22.49
N ASP A 341 55.62 -131.63 22.92
CA ASP A 341 55.44 -132.82 23.77
C ASP A 341 55.97 -134.10 23.12
N SER A 342 55.71 -134.30 21.82
CA SER A 342 56.20 -135.49 21.13
C SER A 342 57.73 -135.49 20.96
N GLN A 343 58.36 -134.32 20.79
CA GLN A 343 59.81 -134.19 20.78
C GLN A 343 60.43 -134.47 22.16
N ILE A 344 59.86 -133.91 23.24
CA ILE A 344 60.31 -134.17 24.61
C ILE A 344 60.30 -135.68 24.90
N LYS A 345 59.18 -136.35 24.58
CA LYS A 345 59.04 -137.80 24.79
C LYS A 345 60.07 -138.61 23.98
N THR A 346 60.37 -138.18 22.75
CA THR A 346 61.40 -138.83 21.91
C THR A 346 62.80 -138.63 22.49
N TYR A 347 63.10 -137.46 23.05
CA TYR A 347 64.38 -137.21 23.73
C TYR A 347 64.53 -138.02 25.02
N GLU A 348 63.49 -138.14 25.83
CA GLU A 348 63.49 -138.99 27.03
C GLU A 348 63.79 -140.46 26.68
N GLU A 349 63.10 -141.00 25.68
CA GLU A 349 63.31 -142.39 25.23
C GLU A 349 64.73 -142.62 24.69
N ASN A 350 65.30 -141.63 23.99
CA ASN A 350 66.67 -141.72 23.48
C ASN A 350 67.72 -141.60 24.60
N ILE A 351 67.49 -140.75 25.60
CA ILE A 351 68.37 -140.65 26.77
C ILE A 351 68.39 -141.99 27.52
N VAL A 352 67.22 -142.58 27.78
CA VAL A 352 67.13 -143.91 28.43
C VAL A 352 67.87 -144.97 27.63
N LYS A 353 67.75 -144.98 26.29
CA LYS A 353 68.51 -145.88 25.42
C LYS A 353 70.02 -145.67 25.50
N VAL A 354 70.50 -144.43 25.46
CA VAL A 354 71.94 -144.13 25.54
C VAL A 354 72.52 -144.55 26.90
N PHE A 355 71.81 -144.27 28.00
CA PHE A 355 72.27 -144.71 29.32
C PHE A 355 72.24 -146.24 29.45
N HIS A 356 71.24 -146.91 28.87
CA HIS A 356 71.21 -148.37 28.82
C HIS A 356 72.39 -148.93 28.02
N ASP A 357 72.71 -148.37 26.85
CA ASP A 357 73.85 -148.80 26.03
C ASP A 357 75.20 -148.59 26.74
N ILE A 358 75.34 -147.51 27.52
CA ILE A 358 76.52 -147.27 28.37
C ILE A 358 76.62 -148.32 29.48
N LEU A 359 75.51 -148.69 30.12
CA LEU A 359 75.49 -149.69 31.18
C LEU A 359 75.82 -151.09 30.67
N VAL A 360 75.28 -151.47 29.51
CA VAL A 360 75.58 -152.74 28.84
C VAL A 360 77.06 -152.84 28.44
N LYS A 361 77.66 -151.75 27.94
CA LYS A 361 79.10 -151.70 27.61
C LYS A 361 80.02 -151.91 28.82
N ASN A 362 79.53 -151.69 30.03
CA ASN A 362 80.29 -151.82 31.27
C ASN A 362 79.98 -153.13 32.05
N ASN A 363 79.35 -154.13 31.42
CA ASN A 363 78.97 -155.42 32.02
C ASN A 363 78.03 -155.32 33.24
N ILE A 364 77.18 -154.29 33.31
CA ILE A 364 76.15 -154.16 34.35
C ILE A 364 74.80 -154.60 33.75
N SER A 365 74.21 -155.69 34.24
CA SER A 365 72.90 -156.15 33.76
C SER A 365 71.76 -155.41 34.49
N LEU A 366 71.24 -154.34 33.88
CA LEU A 366 70.06 -153.62 34.35
C LEU A 366 69.07 -153.45 33.19
N GLY A 367 67.79 -153.82 33.38
CA GLY A 367 66.79 -153.76 32.32
C GLY A 367 66.37 -152.32 31.95
N ILE A 368 66.00 -152.09 30.69
CA ILE A 368 65.54 -150.78 30.15
C ILE A 368 64.41 -150.19 31.01
N ASP A 369 63.46 -151.02 31.43
CA ASP A 369 62.30 -150.58 32.21
C ASP A 369 62.68 -150.21 33.65
N GLU A 370 63.65 -150.91 34.25
CA GLU A 370 64.20 -150.59 35.58
C GLU A 370 65.02 -149.29 35.59
N LEU A 371 65.77 -149.01 34.51
CA LEU A 371 66.49 -147.75 34.33
C LEU A 371 65.54 -146.55 34.13
N SER A 372 64.51 -146.74 33.30
CA SER A 372 63.47 -145.73 33.05
C SER A 372 62.73 -145.34 34.34
N GLN A 373 62.44 -146.33 35.19
CA GLN A 373 61.77 -146.11 36.47
C GLN A 373 62.68 -145.41 37.50
N GLN A 374 63.96 -145.76 37.58
CA GLN A 374 64.92 -145.07 38.47
C GLN A 374 65.16 -143.60 38.07
N ILE A 375 65.24 -143.30 36.78
CA ILE A 375 65.38 -141.91 36.29
C ILE A 375 64.11 -141.10 36.62
N LYS A 376 62.92 -141.68 36.43
CA LYS A 376 61.65 -141.03 36.81
C LYS A 376 61.55 -140.78 38.32
N ASP A 377 61.94 -141.75 39.15
CA ASP A 377 61.91 -141.59 40.61
C ASP A 377 62.93 -140.55 41.12
N ILE A 378 64.07 -140.36 40.43
CA ILE A 378 65.04 -139.30 40.74
C ILE A 378 64.54 -137.92 40.25
N MET A 379 63.95 -137.82 39.06
CA MET A 379 63.40 -136.55 38.56
C MET A 379 62.21 -136.06 39.39
N ILE A 380 61.35 -136.96 39.87
CA ILE A 380 60.24 -136.61 40.78
C ILE A 380 60.78 -136.14 42.14
N LYS A 381 61.94 -136.65 42.60
CA LYS A 381 62.62 -136.16 43.82
C LYS A 381 63.34 -134.82 43.66
N GLN A 382 63.66 -134.37 42.43
CA GLN A 382 64.31 -133.08 42.16
C GLN A 382 63.35 -131.96 41.69
N CYS A 383 62.16 -132.29 41.19
CA CYS A 383 61.11 -131.30 40.85
C CYS A 383 60.11 -131.02 42.01
N GLY A 384 60.50 -131.37 43.25
CA GLY A 384 59.73 -131.19 44.48
C GLY A 384 60.36 -130.25 45.51
N SER A 385 61.01 -129.16 45.06
CA SER A 385 61.29 -127.95 45.86
C SER A 385 61.00 -126.70 45.05
#